data_AF-A0A662RGL3-F1
#
_entry.id   AF-A0A662RGL3-F1
#
_cell.length_a   1.000
_cell.length_b   1.000
_cell.length_c   1.000
_cell.angle_alpha   90.00
_cell.angle_beta   90.00
_cell.angle_gamma   90.00
#
_symmetry.space_group_name_H-M   'P 1'
#
loop_
_entity.id
_entity.type
_entity.pdbx_description
1 polymer ?
#
loop_
_entity_poly.entity_id
_entity_poly.type
_entity_poly.pdbx_seq_one_letter_code
_entity_poly.pdbx_strand_id
1 'polypeptide(L)'
;MFFAHDAFEYKQKGTVTLKFFSSIYEKIFSHLAAARFIEDLTIASEKEKEVLFKMAKLGEEADIKEIKTPNVSVHLKRLVEKNLVVRIDRGRYKFYHPLFREFLVKII
;
A
#
# COMPACT_ATOMS: atom_id res chain seq x y z
N MET A 1 8.34 -13.15 6.39
CA MET A 1 7.54 -13.39 5.16
C MET A 1 6.24 -14.07 5.60
N PHE A 2 5.14 -13.31 5.74
CA PHE A 2 3.91 -13.75 6.45
C PHE A 2 2.85 -14.39 5.55
N PHE A 3 2.75 -13.97 4.29
CA PHE A 3 1.62 -14.30 3.41
C PHE A 3 1.45 -15.81 3.10
N ALA A 4 2.55 -16.51 2.85
CA ALA A 4 2.52 -17.95 2.56
C ALA A 4 2.32 -18.80 3.82
N HIS A 5 2.80 -18.31 4.97
CA HIS A 5 2.61 -18.96 6.27
C HIS A 5 1.14 -18.90 6.69
N ASP A 6 0.51 -17.74 6.60
CA ASP A 6 -0.92 -17.60 6.95
C ASP A 6 -1.81 -18.47 6.06
N ALA A 7 -1.52 -18.52 4.75
CA ALA A 7 -2.25 -19.38 3.82
C ALA A 7 -2.10 -20.88 4.15
N PHE A 8 -0.93 -21.29 4.64
CA PHE A 8 -0.67 -22.65 5.11
C PHE A 8 -1.39 -22.95 6.43
N GLU A 9 -1.30 -22.06 7.42
CA GLU A 9 -1.97 -22.17 8.73
C GLU A 9 -3.49 -22.27 8.59
N TYR A 10 -4.09 -21.44 7.72
CA TYR A 10 -5.54 -21.51 7.49
C TYR A 10 -5.98 -22.81 6.82
N LYS A 11 -5.13 -23.41 5.98
CA LYS A 11 -5.49 -24.63 5.26
C LYS A 11 -5.25 -25.89 6.08
N GLN A 12 -4.20 -25.91 6.90
CA GLN A 12 -3.71 -27.03 7.71
C GLN A 12 -3.30 -28.29 6.92
N LYS A 13 -4.07 -28.75 5.91
CA LYS A 13 -3.76 -29.89 5.01
C LYS A 13 -4.37 -29.70 3.60
N GLY A 14 -3.68 -30.23 2.57
CA GLY A 14 -4.16 -30.30 1.18
C GLY A 14 -3.74 -29.12 0.28
N THR A 15 -4.21 -29.11 -0.98
CA THR A 15 -3.78 -28.14 -2.01
C THR A 15 -4.52 -26.81 -1.91
N VAL A 16 -3.81 -25.68 -1.74
CA VAL A 16 -4.42 -24.34 -1.77
C VAL A 16 -5.08 -24.11 -3.14
N THR A 17 -6.41 -23.98 -3.16
CA THR A 17 -7.18 -23.68 -4.38
C THR A 17 -7.49 -22.19 -4.45
N LEU A 18 -7.72 -21.65 -5.64
CA LEU A 18 -8.14 -20.26 -5.82
C LEU A 18 -9.38 -19.91 -4.98
N LYS A 19 -10.39 -20.80 -4.97
CA LYS A 19 -11.61 -20.62 -4.16
C LYS A 19 -11.30 -20.49 -2.66
N PHE A 20 -10.40 -21.32 -2.16
CA PHE A 20 -9.98 -21.26 -0.76
C PHE A 20 -9.19 -19.98 -0.48
N PHE A 21 -8.21 -19.64 -1.33
CA PHE A 21 -7.45 -18.41 -1.20
C PHE A 21 -8.36 -17.17 -1.17
N SER A 22 -9.31 -17.06 -2.10
CA SER A 22 -10.29 -15.97 -2.12
C SER A 22 -11.12 -15.88 -0.84
N SER A 23 -11.44 -17.01 -0.19
CA SER A 23 -12.19 -17.03 1.08
C SER A 23 -11.39 -16.56 2.29
N ILE A 24 -10.05 -16.65 2.24
CA ILE A 24 -9.16 -16.24 3.35
C ILE A 24 -8.40 -14.95 3.06
N TYR A 25 -8.42 -14.46 1.82
CA TYR A 25 -7.65 -13.31 1.36
C TYR A 25 -7.88 -12.09 2.25
N GLU A 26 -9.14 -11.73 2.53
CA GLU A 26 -9.45 -10.57 3.38
C GLU A 26 -8.87 -10.68 4.80
N LYS A 27 -8.79 -11.91 5.35
CA LYS A 27 -8.19 -12.14 6.67
C LYS A 27 -6.67 -11.98 6.63
N ILE A 28 -6.01 -12.60 5.65
CA ILE A 28 -4.56 -12.46 5.45
C ILE A 28 -4.19 -10.99 5.18
N PHE A 29 -4.97 -10.32 4.33
CA PHE A 29 -4.79 -8.92 4.02
C PHE A 29 -4.94 -8.03 5.26
N SER A 30 -5.95 -8.29 6.09
CA SER A 30 -6.14 -7.55 7.35
C SER A 30 -4.98 -7.77 8.33
N HIS A 31 -4.46 -8.99 8.45
CA HIS A 31 -3.27 -9.27 9.26
C HIS A 31 -2.03 -8.54 8.73
N LEU A 32 -1.81 -8.56 7.41
CA LEU A 32 -0.70 -7.81 6.79
C LEU A 32 -0.84 -6.30 7.03
N ALA A 33 -2.05 -5.77 6.87
CA ALA A 33 -2.33 -4.37 7.13
C ALA A 33 -2.01 -3.98 8.57
N ALA A 34 -2.48 -4.77 9.54
CA ALA A 34 -2.21 -4.55 10.96
C ALA A 34 -0.72 -4.67 11.32
N ALA A 35 -0.03 -5.65 10.73
CA ALA A 35 1.37 -5.93 11.05
C ALA A 35 2.37 -4.97 10.39
N ARG A 36 1.97 -4.26 9.32
CA ARG A 36 2.93 -3.47 8.53
C ARG A 36 2.37 -2.13 8.05
N PHE A 37 1.22 -2.13 7.40
CA PHE A 37 0.74 -0.92 6.70
C PHE A 37 0.24 0.18 7.63
N ILE A 38 -0.31 -0.19 8.79
CA ILE A 38 -0.71 0.79 9.81
C ILE A 38 0.53 1.54 10.31
N GLU A 39 1.59 0.82 10.68
CA GLU A 39 2.85 1.43 11.13
C GLU A 39 3.49 2.29 10.03
N ASP A 40 3.53 1.79 8.80
CA ASP A 40 4.06 2.56 7.67
C ASP A 40 3.28 3.87 7.46
N LEU A 41 1.95 3.84 7.60
CA LEU A 41 1.09 5.03 7.48
C LEU A 41 1.27 6.01 8.65
N THR A 42 1.57 5.55 9.87
CA THR A 42 1.73 6.44 11.03
C THR A 42 3.00 7.30 10.95
N ILE A 43 4.02 6.85 10.21
CA ILE A 43 5.26 7.61 9.97
C ILE A 43 5.00 8.82 9.05
N ALA A 44 3.94 8.81 8.26
CA ALA A 44 3.54 9.93 7.42
C ALA A 44 2.78 11.00 8.23
N SER A 45 3.09 12.28 7.97
CA SER A 45 2.30 13.41 8.49
C SER A 45 0.95 13.51 7.78
N GLU A 46 -0.02 14.24 8.34
CA GLU A 46 -1.36 14.38 7.75
C GLU A 46 -1.34 14.89 6.29
N LYS A 47 -0.46 15.84 5.97
CA LYS A 47 -0.30 16.33 4.58
C LYS A 47 0.30 15.29 3.64
N GLU A 48 1.20 14.44 4.16
CA GLU A 48 1.77 13.33 3.39
C GLU A 48 0.74 12.21 3.19
N LYS A 49 -0.08 11.91 4.21
CA LYS A 49 -1.22 10.99 4.10
C LYS A 49 -2.20 11.47 3.03
N GLU A 50 -2.52 12.75 2.97
CA GLU A 50 -3.36 13.33 1.92
C GLU A 50 -2.79 13.06 0.51
N VAL A 51 -1.48 13.21 0.34
CA VAL A 51 -0.78 12.87 -0.92
C VAL A 51 -0.89 11.38 -1.22
N LEU A 52 -0.64 10.50 -0.25
CA LEU A 52 -0.76 9.05 -0.39
C LEU A 52 -2.18 8.64 -0.80
N PHE A 53 -3.20 9.22 -0.17
CA PHE A 53 -4.61 8.93 -0.48
C PHE A 53 -5.01 9.39 -1.88
N LYS A 54 -4.57 10.58 -2.31
CA LYS A 54 -4.82 11.05 -3.68
C LYS A 54 -4.10 10.17 -4.71
N MET A 55 -2.84 9.83 -4.42
CA MET A 55 -2.04 8.95 -5.26
C MET A 55 -2.68 7.55 -5.40
N ALA A 56 -3.24 6.99 -4.32
CA ALA A 56 -3.87 5.67 -4.34
C ALA A 56 -5.05 5.57 -5.33
N LYS A 57 -5.78 6.68 -5.51
CA LYS A 57 -6.91 6.79 -6.44
C LYS A 57 -6.51 6.91 -7.91
N LEU A 58 -5.27 7.33 -8.20
CA LEU A 58 -4.80 7.54 -9.58
C LEU A 58 -4.36 6.25 -10.27
N GLY A 59 -3.95 5.23 -9.51
CA GLY A 59 -3.53 3.94 -10.07
C GLY A 59 -2.27 3.40 -9.41
N GLU A 60 -1.60 2.47 -10.10
CA GLU A 60 -0.32 1.89 -9.66
C GLU A 60 0.83 2.91 -9.73
N GLU A 61 0.77 3.80 -10.70
CA GLU A 61 1.68 4.91 -10.89
C GLU A 61 0.89 6.22 -10.89
N ALA A 62 1.51 7.30 -10.42
CA ALA A 62 0.92 8.63 -10.46
C ALA A 62 1.93 9.65 -10.98
N ASP A 63 1.48 10.55 -11.86
CA ASP A 63 2.22 11.76 -12.20
C ASP A 63 2.00 12.82 -11.12
N ILE A 64 3.07 13.49 -10.72
CA ILE A 64 3.05 14.61 -9.77
C ILE A 64 2.04 15.70 -10.17
N LYS A 65 1.80 15.90 -11.47
CA LYS A 65 0.86 16.89 -11.99
C LYS A 65 -0.61 16.51 -11.72
N GLU A 66 -0.90 15.23 -11.53
CA GLU A 66 -2.25 14.72 -11.26
C GLU A 66 -2.61 14.85 -9.77
N ILE A 67 -1.60 14.96 -8.90
CA ILE A 67 -1.79 15.08 -7.45
C ILE A 67 -1.98 16.55 -7.08
N LYS A 68 -3.24 16.98 -7.00
CA LYS A 68 -3.64 18.35 -6.63
C LYS A 68 -3.49 18.60 -5.12
N THR A 69 -2.26 18.77 -4.63
CA THR A 69 -1.95 19.15 -3.23
C THR A 69 -0.87 20.24 -3.20
N PRO A 70 -0.98 21.26 -2.34
CA PRO A 70 0.09 22.23 -2.13
C PRO A 70 1.41 21.55 -1.74
N ASN A 71 2.53 22.02 -2.28
CA ASN A 71 3.87 21.49 -1.98
C ASN A 71 4.04 19.97 -2.21
N VAL A 72 3.28 19.39 -3.15
CA VAL A 72 3.32 17.95 -3.46
C VAL A 72 4.74 17.42 -3.69
N SER A 73 5.61 18.19 -4.36
CA SER A 73 7.00 17.80 -4.60
C SER A 73 7.79 17.58 -3.31
N VAL A 74 7.57 18.41 -2.31
CA VAL A 74 8.26 18.30 -0.99
C VAL A 74 7.73 17.08 -0.25
N HIS A 75 6.42 16.88 -0.24
CA HIS A 75 5.78 15.74 0.40
C HIS A 75 6.20 14.42 -0.25
N LEU A 76 6.24 14.35 -1.59
CA LEU A 76 6.71 13.16 -2.32
C LEU A 76 8.19 12.87 -2.04
N LYS A 77 9.04 13.89 -1.97
CA LYS A 77 10.45 13.70 -1.61
C LYS A 77 10.59 13.06 -0.22
N ARG A 78 9.85 13.56 0.77
CA ARG A 78 9.83 12.99 2.13
C ARG A 78 9.25 11.58 2.17
N LEU A 79 8.21 11.30 1.40
CA LEU A 79 7.61 9.97 1.29
C LEU A 79 8.60 8.96 0.65
N VAL A 80 9.45 9.42 -0.27
CA VAL A 80 10.55 8.62 -0.82
C VAL A 80 11.62 8.36 0.25
N GLU A 81 12.02 9.38 1.01
CA GLU A 81 12.96 9.23 2.14
C GLU A 81 12.43 8.27 3.22
N LYS A 82 11.10 8.21 3.40
CA LYS A 82 10.40 7.29 4.31
C LYS A 82 10.16 5.89 3.73
N ASN A 83 10.58 5.62 2.50
CA ASN A 83 10.35 4.37 1.77
C ASN A 83 8.86 3.99 1.59
N LEU A 84 7.95 4.96 1.60
CA LEU A 84 6.52 4.74 1.35
C LEU A 84 6.18 4.85 -0.15
N VAL A 85 7.01 5.59 -0.88
CA VAL A 85 6.86 5.86 -2.31
C VAL A 85 8.22 5.67 -2.98
N VAL A 86 8.22 5.22 -4.23
CA VAL A 86 9.41 5.08 -5.07
C VAL A 86 9.24 5.96 -6.29
N ARG A 87 10.27 6.74 -6.60
CA ARG A 87 10.34 7.51 -7.84
C ARG A 87 10.77 6.60 -8.98
N ILE A 88 9.94 6.50 -10.03
CA ILE A 88 10.21 5.66 -11.21
C ILE A 88 10.88 6.49 -12.30
N ASP A 89 10.39 7.71 -12.51
CA ASP A 89 10.91 8.62 -13.54
C ASP A 89 10.75 10.09 -13.10
N ARG A 90 11.07 11.04 -13.98
CA ARG A 90 10.78 12.47 -13.80
C ARG A 90 9.27 12.68 -13.63
N GLY A 91 8.88 13.00 -12.40
CA GLY A 91 7.50 13.29 -12.05
C GLY A 91 6.62 12.06 -11.83
N ARG A 92 7.11 10.83 -12.07
CA ARG A 92 6.34 9.60 -11.87
C ARG A 92 6.75 8.84 -10.63
N TYR A 93 5.76 8.43 -9.85
CA TYR A 93 5.92 7.77 -8.56
C TYR A 93 5.01 6.54 -8.45
N LYS A 94 5.44 5.51 -7.72
CA LYS A 94 4.63 4.35 -7.32
C LYS A 94 4.76 4.10 -5.82
N PHE A 95 3.82 3.37 -5.25
CA PHE A 95 3.96 2.88 -3.88
C PHE A 95 5.09 1.85 -3.79
N TYR A 96 5.73 1.75 -2.62
CA TYR A 96 6.76 0.74 -2.38
C TYR A 96 6.20 -0.69 -2.49
N HIS A 97 4.90 -0.87 -2.20
CA HIS A 97 4.22 -2.16 -2.25
C HIS A 97 2.80 -2.03 -2.84
N PRO A 98 2.39 -2.88 -3.81
CA PRO A 98 1.05 -2.82 -4.40
C PRO A 98 -0.09 -2.99 -3.38
N LEU A 99 0.06 -3.92 -2.43
CA LEU A 99 -0.94 -4.11 -1.36
C LEU A 99 -1.04 -2.90 -0.40
N PHE A 100 0.01 -2.07 -0.30
CA PHE A 100 -0.08 -0.85 0.50
C PHE A 100 -1.03 0.15 -0.17
N ARG A 101 -0.99 0.26 -1.51
CA ARG A 101 -2.00 1.02 -2.26
C ARG A 101 -3.40 0.48 -2.01
N GLU A 102 -3.59 -0.83 -2.14
CA GLU A 102 -4.89 -1.47 -1.92
C GLU A 102 -5.42 -1.18 -0.51
N PHE A 103 -4.53 -1.20 0.48
CA PHE A 103 -4.87 -0.85 1.86
C PHE A 103 -5.36 0.60 1.95
N LEU A 104 -4.63 1.55 1.36
CA LEU A 104 -5.03 2.95 1.33
C LEU A 104 -6.38 3.16 0.64
N VAL A 105 -6.66 2.42 -0.45
CA VAL A 105 -7.97 2.50 -1.13
C VAL A 105 -9.09 1.93 -0.26
N LYS A 106 -8.85 0.85 0.50
CA LYS A 106 -9.86 0.20 1.35
C LYS A 106 -10.22 1.00 2.61
N ILE A 107 -9.37 1.92 3.07
CA ILE A 107 -9.61 2.72 4.29
C ILE A 107 -10.20 4.11 4.04
N ILE A 108 -10.32 4.56 2.78
CA ILE A 108 -10.93 5.84 2.37
C ILE A 108 -12.38 5.60 1.95
#